data_AF-A0A8S2DMP9-F1
#
_entry.id   AF-A0A8S2DMP9-F1
#
_cell.length_a   1.000
_cell.length_b   1.000
_cell.length_c   1.000
_cell.angle_alpha   90.00
_cell.angle_beta   90.00
_cell.angle_gamma   90.00
#
_symmetry.space_group_name_H-M   'P 1'
#
loop_
_entity.id
_entity.type
_entity.pdbx_description
1 polymer ?
#
loop_
_entity_poly.entity_id
_entity_poly.type
_entity_poly.pdbx_seq_one_letter_code
_entity_poly.pdbx_strand_id
1 'polypeptide(L)'
;MSTSVSPSYNAGALFTSRVIDAITDPIGGYFFQRFSTKWGKMRPWILFSAPLVAVTYFCLWIIPNVSEVGKFVYYFIFHSLFWTFMTATRIPHTALTVYIAISQKERDVLTQYRTLMEAGGLLLSIALHTAVMVLFKAEGSKCTPNNSENNTNGTNFTNFSNDSTTAMPGIHELNVIGSNVKNAYMVSAGIVAILCVATAIFLFFNVREVADVIESDKRSFVESSKMIIKYKPFLILTVATVASVLATQLLVPTLIAVLIKGTPMWLLFICAALGANTVACGYLMPWAMLPVCIDAFMLKTGTKPVEIFYTFFFLGAKVAQAIYTGLVQVALAASNFDSRYCDQPESVSTALRILAGGIPGVIMLISTVCLFFYPIGEKRTQEIEKQLQQLRESSANTNDSSGDTLDLDTSTEF
;
A
#
# COMPACT_ATOMS: atom_id res chain seq x y z
N MET A 1 -13.06 0.06 14.71
CA MET A 1 -13.52 1.26 13.97
C MET A 1 -14.98 1.16 13.50
N SER A 2 -15.53 -0.01 13.18
CA SER A 2 -16.77 -0.11 12.37
C SER A 2 -18.13 -0.06 13.08
N THR A 3 -18.24 0.07 14.41
CA THR A 3 -19.57 0.00 15.07
C THR A 3 -19.88 1.09 16.10
N SER A 4 -18.93 1.94 16.48
CA SER A 4 -19.10 2.88 17.61
C SER A 4 -19.17 4.36 17.23
N VAL A 5 -19.07 4.68 15.94
CA VAL A 5 -19.09 6.03 15.36
C VAL A 5 -19.92 5.97 14.07
N SER A 6 -20.74 6.99 13.81
CA SER A 6 -21.59 7.03 12.61
C SER A 6 -20.76 6.89 11.31
N PRO A 7 -21.26 6.17 10.28
CA PRO A 7 -20.53 5.90 9.05
C PRO A 7 -19.97 7.15 8.35
N SER A 8 -20.68 8.29 8.43
CA SER A 8 -20.25 9.56 7.83
C SER A 8 -18.98 10.13 8.48
N TYR A 9 -18.88 10.08 9.81
CA TYR A 9 -17.69 10.54 10.54
C TYR A 9 -16.49 9.64 10.29
N ASN A 10 -16.70 8.32 10.25
CA ASN A 10 -15.64 7.37 9.91
C ASN A 10 -15.11 7.62 8.48
N ALA A 11 -16.00 7.79 7.50
CA ALA A 11 -15.61 8.11 6.13
C ALA A 11 -14.84 9.45 6.05
N GLY A 12 -15.30 10.47 6.77
CA GLY A 12 -14.62 11.77 6.85
C GLY A 12 -13.21 11.68 7.46
N ALA A 13 -13.02 10.90 8.53
CA ALA A 13 -11.72 10.71 9.17
C ALA A 13 -10.74 9.97 8.23
N LEU A 14 -11.20 8.91 7.56
CA LEU A 14 -10.39 8.16 6.59
C LEU A 14 -10.01 9.02 5.40
N PHE A 15 -10.92 9.81 4.84
CA PHE A 15 -10.61 10.71 3.72
C PHE A 15 -9.62 11.80 4.12
N THR A 16 -9.86 12.51 5.22
CA THR A 16 -9.03 13.64 5.65
C THR A 16 -7.60 13.19 5.98
N SER A 17 -7.44 12.02 6.59
CA SER A 17 -6.12 11.46 6.86
C SER A 17 -5.32 11.12 5.60
N ARG A 18 -5.97 10.74 4.48
CA ARG A 18 -5.30 10.50 3.20
C ARG A 18 -4.82 11.80 2.56
N VAL A 19 -5.54 12.90 2.77
CA VAL A 19 -5.08 14.24 2.36
C VAL A 19 -3.84 14.65 3.14
N ILE A 20 -3.81 14.41 4.44
CA ILE A 20 -2.61 14.66 5.27
C ILE A 20 -1.44 13.80 4.79
N ASP A 21 -1.69 12.52 4.51
CA ASP A 21 -0.67 11.60 4.03
C ASP A 21 -0.02 12.09 2.71
N ALA A 22 -0.83 12.61 1.78
CA ALA A 22 -0.33 13.23 0.54
C ALA A 22 0.54 14.48 0.78
N ILE A 23 0.29 15.24 1.85
CA ILE A 23 1.11 16.41 2.22
C ILE A 23 2.40 15.98 2.91
N THR A 24 2.35 14.92 3.72
CA THR A 24 3.53 14.43 4.47
C THR A 24 4.57 13.77 3.58
N ASP A 25 4.20 13.27 2.39
CA ASP A 25 5.13 12.63 1.46
C ASP A 25 6.28 13.56 1.02
N PRO A 26 6.04 14.74 0.41
CA PRO A 26 7.09 15.71 0.08
C PRO A 26 7.97 16.10 1.28
N ILE A 27 7.37 16.20 2.47
CA ILE A 27 8.08 16.52 3.71
C ILE A 27 9.06 15.38 4.03
N GLY A 28 8.60 14.13 3.99
CA GLY A 28 9.44 12.95 4.13
C GLY A 28 10.58 12.94 3.13
N GLY A 29 10.30 13.19 1.85
CA GLY A 29 11.31 13.28 0.79
C GLY A 29 12.41 14.31 1.07
N TYR A 30 12.04 15.48 1.59
CA TYR A 30 12.99 16.51 2.03
C TYR A 30 13.91 16.01 3.16
N PHE A 31 13.35 15.30 4.13
CA PHE A 31 14.13 14.72 5.23
C PHE A 31 15.04 13.58 4.73
N PHE A 32 14.54 12.64 3.93
CA PHE A 32 15.34 11.52 3.41
C PHE A 32 16.52 12.00 2.57
N GLN A 33 16.37 13.10 1.85
CA GLN A 33 17.47 13.68 1.05
C GLN A 33 18.63 14.17 1.93
N ARG A 34 18.32 14.84 3.05
CA ARG A 34 19.30 15.56 3.89
C ARG A 34 19.97 14.70 4.95
N PHE A 35 19.27 13.71 5.48
CA PHE A 35 19.76 12.93 6.60
C PHE A 35 20.51 11.70 6.10
N SER A 36 21.84 11.77 6.15
CA SER A 36 22.72 10.61 6.03
C SER A 36 23.36 10.31 7.40
N THR A 37 23.50 9.03 7.72
CA THR A 37 24.12 8.59 8.98
C THR A 37 25.20 7.55 8.71
N LYS A 38 26.02 7.23 9.72
CA LYS A 38 27.01 6.14 9.66
C LYS A 38 26.38 4.77 9.46
N TRP A 39 25.07 4.61 9.73
CA TRP A 39 24.34 3.35 9.57
C TRP A 39 23.68 3.20 8.20
N GLY A 40 23.91 4.15 7.29
CA GLY A 40 23.25 4.26 6.00
C GLY A 40 22.30 5.45 5.94
N LYS A 41 21.73 5.66 4.77
CA LYS A 41 20.80 6.74 4.45
C LYS A 41 19.35 6.31 4.69
N MET A 42 18.97 5.08 4.35
CA MET A 42 17.58 4.60 4.41
C MET A 42 17.29 3.74 5.64
N ARG A 43 18.25 2.93 6.10
CA ARG A 43 18.09 2.00 7.23
C ARG A 43 17.64 2.65 8.55
N PRO A 44 18.22 3.78 9.00
CA PRO A 44 17.80 4.39 10.27
C PRO A 44 16.32 4.80 10.26
N TRP A 45 15.82 5.32 9.13
CA TRP A 45 14.42 5.73 9.01
C TRP A 45 13.48 4.55 9.22
N ILE A 46 13.79 3.38 8.67
CA ILE A 46 13.01 2.14 8.85
C ILE A 46 13.02 1.73 10.33
N LEU A 47 14.19 1.71 10.97
CA LEU A 47 14.33 1.27 12.36
C LEU A 47 13.58 2.17 13.35
N PHE A 48 13.69 3.49 13.20
CA PHE A 48 13.07 4.43 14.13
C PHE A 48 11.56 4.64 13.89
N SER A 49 11.10 4.50 12.64
CA SER A 49 9.67 4.65 12.33
C SER A 49 8.85 3.41 12.68
N ALA A 50 9.40 2.19 12.59
CA ALA A 50 8.65 0.96 12.80
C ALA A 50 7.99 0.83 14.21
N PRO A 51 8.66 1.17 15.33
CA PRO A 51 8.00 1.21 16.64
C PRO A 51 6.86 2.24 16.71
N LEU A 52 7.01 3.38 16.03
CA LEU A 52 5.96 4.41 15.99
C LEU A 52 4.75 3.94 15.17
N VAL A 53 4.99 3.23 14.06
CA VAL A 53 3.94 2.53 13.31
C VAL A 53 3.22 1.52 14.19
N ALA A 54 3.96 0.68 14.91
CA ALA A 54 3.40 -0.34 15.79
C ALA A 54 2.51 0.25 16.89
N VAL A 55 2.97 1.31 17.56
CA VAL A 55 2.20 1.99 18.62
C VAL A 55 0.96 2.65 18.05
N THR A 56 1.09 3.44 16.97
CA THR A 56 -0.05 4.13 16.36
C THR A 56 -1.08 3.16 15.79
N TYR A 57 -0.64 2.05 15.18
CA TYR A 57 -1.51 0.98 14.72
C TYR A 57 -2.28 0.33 15.89
N PHE A 58 -1.60 0.01 17.00
CA PHE A 58 -2.26 -0.54 18.18
C PHE A 58 -3.29 0.43 18.77
N CYS A 59 -2.96 1.73 18.84
CA CYS A 59 -3.87 2.77 19.31
C CYS A 59 -5.15 2.92 18.47
N LEU A 60 -5.11 2.60 17.17
CA LEU A 60 -6.29 2.60 16.29
C LEU A 60 -7.33 1.53 16.68
N TRP A 61 -6.92 0.49 17.40
CA TRP A 61 -7.83 -0.56 17.87
C TRP A 61 -8.40 -0.30 19.26
N ILE A 62 -7.90 0.73 19.96
CA ILE A 62 -8.46 1.19 21.23
C ILE A 62 -9.72 2.03 20.95
N ILE A 63 -10.79 1.75 21.69
CA ILE A 63 -12.05 2.50 21.63
C ILE A 63 -12.08 3.43 22.85
N PRO A 64 -11.91 4.75 22.67
CA PRO A 64 -11.97 5.69 23.78
C PRO A 64 -13.42 5.91 24.23
N ASN A 65 -13.64 5.96 25.56
CA ASN A 65 -14.93 6.24 26.18
C ASN A 65 -15.22 7.76 26.22
N VAL A 66 -15.26 8.39 25.05
CA VAL A 66 -15.51 9.83 24.90
C VAL A 66 -16.73 10.08 24.00
N SER A 67 -17.17 11.34 23.89
CA SER A 67 -18.26 11.75 22.99
C SER A 67 -17.99 11.33 21.54
N GLU A 68 -19.03 11.28 20.69
CA GLU A 68 -18.86 10.91 19.28
C GLU A 68 -17.84 11.80 18.55
N VAL A 69 -17.86 13.11 18.83
CA VAL A 69 -16.88 14.07 18.31
C VAL A 69 -15.47 13.76 18.85
N GLY A 70 -15.35 13.40 20.13
CA GLY A 70 -14.07 13.00 20.72
C GLY A 70 -13.49 11.74 20.06
N LYS A 71 -14.33 10.76 19.72
CA LYS A 71 -13.91 9.54 18.99
C LYS A 71 -13.44 9.88 17.58
N PHE A 72 -14.15 10.77 16.88
CA PHE A 72 -13.75 11.24 15.57
C PHE A 72 -12.36 11.90 15.60
N VAL A 73 -12.13 12.84 16.52
CA VAL A 73 -10.83 13.52 16.66
C VAL A 73 -9.72 12.52 17.00
N TYR A 74 -9.98 11.59 17.92
CA TYR A 74 -9.01 10.54 18.27
C TYR A 74 -8.60 9.70 17.05
N TYR A 75 -9.56 9.14 16.31
CA TYR A 75 -9.26 8.31 15.15
C TYR A 75 -8.61 9.10 14.03
N PHE A 76 -9.01 10.35 13.81
CA PHE A 76 -8.39 11.24 12.84
C PHE A 76 -6.90 11.46 13.14
N ILE A 77 -6.53 11.75 14.39
CA ILE A 77 -5.14 11.97 14.81
C ILE A 77 -4.32 10.70 14.65
N PHE A 78 -4.74 9.60 15.26
CA PHE A 78 -3.96 8.35 15.24
C PHE A 78 -3.86 7.74 13.85
N HIS A 79 -4.89 7.89 13.01
CA HIS A 79 -4.84 7.39 11.64
C HIS A 79 -3.91 8.25 10.78
N SER A 80 -3.92 9.57 10.95
CA SER A 80 -2.98 10.46 10.25
C SER A 80 -1.53 10.19 10.67
N LEU A 81 -1.27 9.97 11.96
CA LEU A 81 0.05 9.59 12.47
C LEU A 81 0.49 8.23 11.94
N PHE A 82 -0.41 7.24 11.94
CA PHE A 82 -0.12 5.91 11.41
C PHE A 82 0.33 5.99 9.95
N TRP A 83 -0.41 6.68 9.08
CA TRP A 83 -0.03 6.85 7.68
C TRP A 83 1.28 7.61 7.50
N THR A 84 1.51 8.67 8.30
CA THR A 84 2.76 9.44 8.27
C THR A 84 3.98 8.55 8.60
N PHE A 85 3.90 7.75 9.67
CA PHE A 85 5.00 6.85 10.02
C PHE A 85 5.13 5.67 9.06
N MET A 86 4.01 5.16 8.53
CA MET A 86 4.02 4.14 7.49
C MET A 86 4.75 4.63 6.24
N THR A 87 4.57 5.89 5.86
CA THR A 87 5.32 6.53 4.77
C THR A 87 6.81 6.59 5.07
N ALA A 88 7.18 6.94 6.31
CA ALA A 88 8.56 6.98 6.78
C ALA A 88 9.25 5.60 6.81
N THR A 89 8.50 4.50 6.79
CA THR A 89 9.05 3.16 6.60
C THR A 89 9.01 2.73 5.13
N ARG A 90 7.88 2.94 4.44
CA ARG A 90 7.60 2.39 3.11
C ARG A 90 8.44 3.03 2.00
N ILE A 91 8.62 4.35 2.03
CA ILE A 91 9.45 5.05 1.04
C ILE A 91 10.91 4.59 1.16
N PRO A 92 11.56 4.65 2.35
CA PRO A 92 12.92 4.15 2.50
C PRO A 92 13.07 2.65 2.19
N HIS A 93 12.13 1.81 2.62
CA HIS A 93 12.16 0.37 2.30
C HIS A 93 12.17 0.10 0.79
N THR A 94 11.40 0.88 0.02
CA THR A 94 11.35 0.73 -1.44
C THR A 94 12.57 1.35 -2.11
N ALA A 95 13.03 2.51 -1.65
CA ALA A 95 14.23 3.16 -2.18
C ALA A 95 15.52 2.37 -1.89
N LEU A 96 15.53 1.60 -0.79
CA LEU A 96 16.65 0.78 -0.37
C LEU A 96 17.07 -0.24 -1.45
N THR A 97 16.17 -0.68 -2.33
CA THR A 97 16.54 -1.59 -3.44
C THR A 97 17.57 -0.97 -4.38
N VAL A 98 17.57 0.36 -4.55
CA VAL A 98 18.55 1.09 -5.37
C VAL A 98 19.89 1.25 -4.65
N TYR A 99 19.87 1.23 -3.31
CA TYR A 99 21.06 1.36 -2.46
C TYR A 99 21.75 0.03 -2.15
N ILE A 100 21.08 -1.10 -2.36
CA ILE A 100 21.68 -2.44 -2.19
C ILE A 100 22.27 -2.94 -3.50
N ALA A 101 21.54 -2.76 -4.61
CA ALA A 101 21.87 -3.42 -5.86
C ALA A 101 22.71 -2.53 -6.79
N ILE A 102 23.83 -3.09 -7.26
CA ILE A 102 24.79 -2.38 -8.09
C ILE A 102 24.32 -2.38 -9.54
N SER A 103 23.88 -3.55 -10.04
CA SER A 103 23.44 -3.76 -11.42
C SER A 103 21.93 -3.59 -11.59
N GLN A 104 21.48 -3.30 -12.81
CA GLN A 104 20.05 -3.20 -13.10
C GLN A 104 19.35 -4.54 -12.90
N LYS A 105 19.97 -5.63 -13.39
CA LYS A 105 19.44 -6.99 -13.22
C LYS A 105 19.21 -7.36 -11.75
N GLU A 106 20.15 -7.00 -10.88
CA GLU A 106 20.02 -7.24 -9.43
C GLU A 106 18.87 -6.41 -8.84
N ARG A 107 18.73 -5.13 -9.22
CA ARG A 107 17.60 -4.29 -8.80
C ARG A 107 16.23 -4.86 -9.18
N ASP A 108 16.12 -5.41 -10.39
CA ASP A 108 14.87 -6.00 -10.87
C ASP A 108 14.51 -7.26 -10.08
N VAL A 109 15.50 -8.12 -9.81
CA VAL A 109 15.35 -9.32 -8.98
C VAL A 109 14.94 -8.93 -7.55
N LEU A 110 15.61 -7.97 -6.92
CA LEU A 110 15.25 -7.49 -5.58
C LEU A 110 13.81 -6.93 -5.55
N THR A 111 13.43 -6.17 -6.57
CA THR A 111 12.08 -5.59 -6.69
C THR A 111 11.01 -6.68 -6.80
N GLN A 112 11.30 -7.73 -7.57
CA GLN A 112 10.42 -8.90 -7.69
C GLN A 112 10.27 -9.64 -6.36
N TYR A 113 11.38 -9.99 -5.70
CA TYR A 113 11.35 -10.66 -4.39
C TYR A 113 10.64 -9.82 -3.34
N ARG A 114 10.93 -8.52 -3.26
CA ARG A 114 10.26 -7.59 -2.36
C ARG A 114 8.74 -7.61 -2.56
N THR A 115 8.29 -7.49 -3.80
CA THR A 115 6.85 -7.43 -4.09
C THR A 115 6.16 -8.78 -3.81
N LEU A 116 6.83 -9.90 -4.08
CA LEU A 116 6.34 -11.23 -3.73
C LEU A 116 6.20 -11.39 -2.21
N MET A 117 7.18 -10.92 -1.44
CA MET A 117 7.13 -10.95 0.03
C MET A 117 6.05 -10.01 0.60
N GLU A 118 5.83 -8.84 0.00
CA GLU A 118 4.73 -7.94 0.35
C GLU A 118 3.36 -8.62 0.15
N ALA A 119 3.17 -9.30 -0.99
CA ALA A 119 1.95 -10.05 -1.27
C ALA A 119 1.75 -11.25 -0.29
N GLY A 120 2.82 -12.00 -0.02
CA GLY A 120 2.80 -13.10 0.96
C GLY A 120 2.49 -12.63 2.38
N GLY A 121 3.07 -11.49 2.79
CA GLY A 121 2.82 -10.87 4.09
C GLY A 121 1.38 -10.42 4.27
N LEU A 122 0.76 -9.88 3.21
CA LEU A 122 -0.68 -9.53 3.22
C LEU A 122 -1.55 -10.77 3.46
N LEU A 123 -1.29 -11.87 2.74
CA LEU A 123 -2.04 -13.12 2.91
C LEU A 123 -1.86 -13.70 4.33
N LEU A 124 -0.63 -13.70 4.84
CA LEU A 124 -0.34 -14.15 6.21
C LEU A 124 -1.09 -13.29 7.24
N SER A 125 -1.13 -11.97 7.06
CA SER A 125 -1.85 -11.06 7.96
C SER A 125 -3.35 -11.33 7.96
N ILE A 126 -3.97 -11.53 6.79
CA ILE A 126 -5.40 -11.87 6.68
C ILE A 126 -5.68 -13.22 7.34
N ALA A 127 -4.84 -14.22 7.09
CA ALA A 127 -4.98 -15.55 7.69
C ALA A 127 -4.87 -15.51 9.21
N LEU A 128 -3.85 -14.82 9.73
CA LEU A 128 -3.65 -14.63 11.17
C LEU A 128 -4.83 -13.90 11.80
N HIS A 129 -5.30 -12.82 11.18
CA HIS A 129 -6.44 -12.06 11.66
C HIS A 129 -7.71 -12.93 11.72
N THR A 130 -7.98 -13.70 10.66
CA THR A 130 -9.12 -14.62 10.59
C THR A 130 -9.02 -15.71 11.65
N ALA A 131 -7.84 -16.30 11.85
CA ALA A 131 -7.61 -17.31 12.88
C ALA A 131 -7.88 -16.76 14.29
N VAL A 132 -7.41 -15.54 14.60
CA VAL A 132 -7.68 -14.89 15.88
C VAL A 132 -9.18 -14.63 16.07
N MET A 133 -9.89 -14.18 15.03
CA MET A 133 -11.34 -13.99 15.12
C MET A 133 -12.10 -15.28 15.44
N VAL A 134 -11.73 -16.39 14.80
CA VAL A 134 -12.33 -17.71 15.06
C VAL A 134 -12.04 -18.18 16.49
N LEU A 135 -10.80 -18.02 16.96
CA LEU A 135 -10.41 -18.45 18.32
C LEU A 135 -11.20 -17.72 19.42
N PHE A 136 -11.48 -16.44 19.22
CA PHE A 136 -12.26 -15.63 20.17
C PHE A 136 -13.78 -15.80 20.01
N LYS A 137 -14.24 -16.68 19.10
CA LYS A 137 -15.66 -16.79 18.71
C LYS A 137 -16.26 -15.42 18.37
N ALA A 138 -15.45 -14.56 17.74
CA ALA A 138 -15.82 -13.24 17.30
C ALA A 138 -16.61 -13.35 15.99
N GLU A 139 -17.76 -14.03 16.03
CA GLU A 139 -18.68 -14.05 14.89
C GLU A 139 -19.45 -12.72 14.87
N GLY A 140 -19.43 -12.03 13.73
CA GLY A 140 -20.33 -10.92 13.48
C GLY A 140 -21.79 -11.41 13.48
N SER A 141 -22.73 -10.50 13.75
CA SER A 141 -24.16 -10.77 13.70
C SER A 141 -24.51 -11.47 12.38
N LYS A 142 -24.96 -12.73 12.44
CA LYS A 142 -25.45 -13.43 11.25
C LYS A 142 -26.66 -12.64 10.73
N CYS A 143 -26.65 -12.30 9.45
CA CYS A 143 -27.81 -11.78 8.75
C CYS A 143 -28.92 -12.84 8.79
N THR A 144 -29.80 -12.78 9.78
CA THR A 144 -31.03 -13.58 9.79
C THR A 144 -32.01 -12.91 8.83
N PRO A 145 -32.43 -13.57 7.74
CA PRO A 145 -33.50 -13.01 6.92
C PRO A 145 -34.74 -12.85 7.80
N ASN A 146 -35.35 -11.66 7.76
CA ASN A 146 -36.67 -11.47 8.35
C ASN A 146 -37.63 -12.39 7.59
N ASN A 147 -38.02 -13.51 8.20
CA ASN A 147 -39.26 -14.15 7.81
C ASN A 147 -40.37 -13.17 8.19
N SER A 148 -40.87 -12.42 7.21
CA SER A 148 -42.12 -11.69 7.36
C SER A 148 -43.20 -12.69 7.76
N GLU A 149 -43.81 -12.46 8.91
CA GLU A 149 -45.01 -13.15 9.36
C GLU A 149 -46.07 -13.15 8.25
N ASN A 150 -46.25 -14.28 7.57
CA ASN A 150 -47.51 -14.56 6.90
C ASN A 150 -48.41 -15.29 7.90
N ASN A 151 -49.09 -14.50 8.72
CA ASN A 151 -50.32 -14.94 9.38
C ASN A 151 -51.37 -15.25 8.29
N THR A 152 -51.39 -16.49 7.84
CA THR A 152 -52.57 -17.08 7.21
C THR A 152 -52.96 -18.32 7.99
N ASN A 153 -54.05 -18.15 8.75
CA ASN A 153 -54.95 -19.15 9.30
C ASN A 153 -54.86 -20.54 8.62
N GLY A 154 -54.71 -21.60 9.42
CA GLY A 154 -55.23 -22.93 9.04
C GLY A 154 -54.34 -24.14 9.31
N THR A 155 -54.64 -24.79 10.43
CA THR A 155 -54.69 -26.26 10.64
C THR A 155 -53.40 -27.10 10.72
N ASN A 156 -53.18 -27.60 11.94
CA ASN A 156 -52.79 -28.97 12.31
C ASN A 156 -51.65 -29.65 11.55
N PHE A 157 -50.44 -29.64 12.12
CA PHE A 157 -49.59 -30.83 12.17
C PHE A 157 -48.82 -30.89 13.49
N THR A 158 -48.91 -32.06 14.12
CA THR A 158 -48.48 -32.41 15.46
C THR A 158 -46.97 -32.55 15.61
N ASN A 159 -46.47 -32.19 16.80
CA ASN A 159 -45.27 -32.70 17.47
C ASN A 159 -43.97 -32.78 16.65
N PHE A 160 -43.16 -31.72 16.71
CA PHE A 160 -41.72 -31.89 16.74
C PHE A 160 -41.14 -31.17 17.95
N SER A 161 -40.31 -31.91 18.66
CA SER A 161 -39.85 -31.67 20.02
C SER A 161 -39.13 -30.34 20.22
N ASN A 162 -39.30 -29.80 21.42
CA ASN A 162 -38.50 -28.75 22.04
C ASN A 162 -37.00 -29.04 21.90
N ASP A 163 -36.31 -28.30 21.06
CA ASP A 163 -35.03 -27.68 21.41
C ASP A 163 -34.58 -26.74 20.30
N SER A 164 -34.47 -25.45 20.63
CA SER A 164 -33.77 -24.34 19.95
C SER A 164 -34.60 -23.07 20.08
N THR A 165 -34.58 -22.48 21.27
CA THR A 165 -34.89 -21.06 21.46
C THR A 165 -33.96 -20.23 20.58
N THR A 166 -34.42 -19.84 19.39
CA THR A 166 -33.90 -18.69 18.66
C THR A 166 -34.47 -17.44 19.30
N ALA A 167 -34.04 -17.18 20.55
CA ALA A 167 -34.25 -15.91 21.20
C ALA A 167 -33.31 -14.87 20.57
N MET A 168 -33.79 -13.64 20.39
CA MET A 168 -32.89 -12.49 20.23
C MET A 168 -31.84 -12.57 21.34
N PRO A 169 -30.53 -12.42 21.02
CA PRO A 169 -29.50 -12.44 22.04
C PRO A 169 -29.81 -11.34 23.06
N GLY A 170 -29.86 -11.72 24.34
CA GLY A 170 -30.10 -10.77 25.42
C GLY A 170 -29.00 -9.70 25.46
N ILE A 171 -29.26 -8.55 26.08
CA ILE A 171 -28.28 -7.43 26.21
C ILE A 171 -26.93 -7.93 26.77
N HIS A 172 -26.96 -8.95 27.64
CA HIS A 172 -25.76 -9.60 28.17
C HIS A 172 -24.97 -10.38 27.10
N GLU A 173 -25.63 -11.14 26.23
CA GLU A 173 -24.97 -11.85 25.14
C GLU A 173 -24.42 -10.89 24.08
N LEU A 174 -25.11 -9.78 23.79
CA LEU A 174 -24.61 -8.72 22.91
C LEU A 174 -23.32 -8.08 23.45
N ASN A 175 -23.27 -7.82 24.76
CA ASN A 175 -22.09 -7.28 25.43
C ASN A 175 -20.92 -8.27 25.44
N VAL A 176 -21.20 -9.57 25.64
CA VAL A 176 -20.17 -10.62 25.60
C VAL A 176 -19.59 -10.76 24.19
N ILE A 177 -20.44 -10.81 23.15
CA ILE A 177 -20.00 -10.88 21.74
C ILE A 177 -19.17 -9.64 21.38
N GLY A 178 -19.63 -8.44 21.74
CA GLY A 178 -18.89 -7.20 21.51
C GLY A 178 -17.53 -7.17 22.20
N SER A 179 -17.42 -7.71 23.42
CA SER A 179 -16.16 -7.78 24.17
C SER A 179 -15.16 -8.78 23.56
N ASN A 180 -15.63 -9.94 23.10
CA ASN A 180 -14.82 -10.96 22.43
C ASN A 180 -14.27 -10.44 21.11
N VAL A 181 -15.11 -9.76 20.31
CA VAL A 181 -14.70 -9.14 19.04
C VAL A 181 -13.63 -8.08 19.29
N LYS A 182 -13.84 -7.18 20.26
CA LYS A 182 -12.85 -6.16 20.62
C LYS A 182 -11.50 -6.78 21.01
N ASN A 183 -11.51 -7.79 21.88
CA ASN A 183 -10.30 -8.46 22.34
C ASN A 183 -9.57 -9.16 21.18
N ALA A 184 -10.30 -9.81 20.27
CA ALA A 184 -9.74 -10.44 19.07
C ALA A 184 -9.01 -9.42 18.18
N TYR A 185 -9.64 -8.27 17.92
CA TYR A 185 -9.01 -7.20 17.15
C TYR A 185 -7.74 -6.69 17.81
N MET A 186 -7.77 -6.42 19.13
CA MET A 186 -6.60 -5.94 19.87
C MET A 186 -5.45 -6.95 19.88
N VAL A 187 -5.74 -8.24 20.08
CA VAL A 187 -4.71 -9.30 20.03
C VAL A 187 -4.12 -9.40 18.64
N SER A 188 -4.94 -9.42 17.58
CA SER A 188 -4.45 -9.47 16.21
C SER A 188 -3.57 -8.27 15.86
N ALA A 189 -3.97 -7.08 16.32
CA ALA A 189 -3.20 -5.85 16.11
C ALA A 189 -1.85 -5.88 16.83
N GLY A 190 -1.82 -6.39 18.07
CA GLY A 190 -0.59 -6.58 18.84
C GLY A 190 0.39 -7.53 18.14
N ILE A 191 -0.08 -8.66 17.62
CA ILE A 191 0.79 -9.62 16.92
C ILE A 191 1.39 -8.98 15.65
N VAL A 192 0.58 -8.29 14.84
CA VAL A 192 1.05 -7.59 13.64
C VAL A 192 2.05 -6.47 14.00
N ALA A 193 1.80 -5.72 15.07
CA ALA A 193 2.70 -4.68 15.56
C ALA A 193 4.07 -5.24 15.98
N ILE A 194 4.08 -6.37 16.70
CA ILE A 194 5.32 -7.06 17.10
C ILE A 194 6.10 -7.55 15.87
N LEU A 195 5.40 -8.18 14.91
CA LEU A 195 6.02 -8.65 13.67
C LEU A 195 6.63 -7.50 12.85
N CYS A 196 5.95 -6.35 12.80
CA CYS A 196 6.46 -5.15 12.13
C CYS A 196 7.77 -4.66 12.75
N VAL A 197 7.86 -4.60 14.09
CA VAL A 197 9.09 -4.16 14.78
C VAL A 197 10.20 -5.21 14.63
N ALA A 198 9.88 -6.50 14.77
CA ALA A 198 10.84 -7.59 14.63
C ALA A 198 11.47 -7.63 13.23
N THR A 199 10.66 -7.45 12.18
CA THR A 199 11.15 -7.41 10.80
C THR A 199 11.99 -6.16 10.51
N ALA A 200 11.64 -5.00 11.07
CA ALA A 200 12.46 -3.79 10.94
C ALA A 200 13.83 -3.93 11.63
N ILE A 201 13.87 -4.54 12.82
CA ILE A 201 15.12 -4.86 13.54
C ILE A 201 15.95 -5.85 12.72
N PHE A 202 15.32 -6.92 12.21
CA PHE A 202 16.00 -7.92 11.40
C PHE A 202 16.61 -7.30 10.13
N LEU A 203 15.86 -6.46 9.42
CA LEU A 203 16.35 -5.73 8.24
C LEU A 203 17.55 -4.85 8.61
N PHE A 204 17.44 -4.11 9.72
CA PHE A 204 18.52 -3.22 10.16
C PHE A 204 19.83 -3.98 10.38
N PHE A 205 19.82 -5.17 11.00
CA PHE A 205 21.07 -5.90 11.24
C PHE A 205 21.58 -6.69 10.02
N ASN A 206 20.69 -7.19 9.16
CA ASN A 206 21.07 -8.09 8.06
C ASN A 206 21.37 -7.40 6.74
N VAL A 207 20.84 -6.20 6.50
CA VAL A 207 21.01 -5.48 5.23
C VAL A 207 22.07 -4.40 5.38
N ARG A 208 22.99 -4.30 4.42
CA ARG A 208 23.96 -3.21 4.31
C ARG A 208 23.75 -2.43 3.02
N GLU A 209 23.83 -1.11 3.12
CA GLU A 209 23.78 -0.22 1.95
C GLU A 209 25.16 -0.20 1.28
N VAL A 210 25.17 -0.32 -0.04
CA VAL A 210 26.36 -0.14 -0.86
C VAL A 210 26.49 1.35 -1.16
N ALA A 211 27.65 1.93 -0.83
CA ALA A 211 27.94 3.30 -1.23
C ALA A 211 28.08 3.33 -2.76
N ASP A 212 27.15 3.99 -3.45
CA ASP A 212 27.29 4.25 -4.89
C ASP A 212 28.45 5.24 -5.08
N VAL A 213 29.25 5.04 -6.13
CA VAL A 213 30.43 5.88 -6.45
C VAL A 213 30.01 7.33 -6.78
N ILE A 214 28.73 7.57 -7.03
CA ILE A 214 28.18 8.81 -7.56
C ILE A 214 27.60 9.69 -6.45
N GLU A 215 27.89 10.99 -6.54
CA GLU A 215 27.62 12.00 -5.54
C GLU A 215 26.11 12.19 -5.26
N SER A 216 25.74 12.19 -3.98
CA SER A 216 24.38 12.52 -3.51
C SER A 216 24.00 13.94 -3.96
N ASP A 217 22.76 14.13 -4.44
CA ASP A 217 22.29 15.45 -4.89
C ASP A 217 22.33 16.47 -3.74
N LYS A 218 23.26 17.43 -3.83
CA LYS A 218 23.47 18.51 -2.84
C LYS A 218 22.52 19.69 -3.02
N ARG A 219 21.74 19.74 -4.11
CA ARG A 219 20.83 20.87 -4.38
C ARG A 219 19.66 20.91 -3.40
N SER A 220 19.01 22.07 -3.34
CA SER A 220 17.80 22.22 -2.54
C SER A 220 16.69 21.30 -3.06
N PHE A 221 15.91 20.72 -2.14
CA PHE A 221 14.78 19.85 -2.46
C PHE A 221 13.83 20.45 -3.51
N VAL A 222 13.55 21.76 -3.41
CA VAL A 222 12.66 22.47 -4.34
C VAL A 222 13.24 22.52 -5.75
N GLU A 223 14.56 22.70 -5.89
CA GLU A 223 15.23 22.74 -7.17
C GLU A 223 15.23 21.36 -7.84
N SER A 224 15.62 20.32 -7.11
CA SER A 224 15.56 18.93 -7.60
C SER A 224 14.12 18.53 -7.95
N SER A 225 13.13 18.91 -7.14
CA SER A 225 11.70 18.69 -7.42
C SER A 225 11.26 19.34 -8.73
N LYS A 226 11.64 20.61 -8.96
CA LYS A 226 11.31 21.32 -10.20
C LYS A 226 11.92 20.65 -11.44
N MET A 227 13.13 20.12 -11.32
CA MET A 227 13.77 19.39 -12.42
C MET A 227 13.09 18.05 -12.70
N ILE A 228 12.75 17.30 -11.66
CA ILE A 228 12.10 15.98 -11.77
C ILE A 228 10.69 16.11 -12.36
N ILE A 229 9.88 17.06 -11.89
CA ILE A 229 8.52 17.29 -12.41
C ILE A 229 8.52 17.68 -13.90
N LYS A 230 9.58 18.37 -14.37
CA LYS A 230 9.75 18.71 -15.79
C LYS A 230 10.33 17.57 -16.63
N TYR A 231 10.83 16.51 -16.01
CA TYR A 231 11.47 15.40 -16.72
C TYR A 231 10.41 14.50 -17.38
N LYS A 232 10.29 14.62 -18.72
CA LYS A 232 9.26 13.95 -19.52
C LYS A 232 9.12 12.44 -19.26
N PRO A 233 10.21 11.63 -19.22
CA PRO A 233 10.08 10.19 -18.95
C PRO A 233 9.43 9.91 -17.59
N PHE A 234 9.84 10.63 -16.54
CA PHE A 234 9.24 10.50 -15.22
C PHE A 234 7.77 10.89 -15.21
N LEU A 235 7.40 12.02 -15.84
CA LEU A 235 6.01 12.47 -15.90
C LEU A 235 5.09 11.43 -16.58
N ILE A 236 5.52 10.88 -17.73
CA ILE A 236 4.76 9.84 -18.43
C ILE A 236 4.62 8.59 -17.56
N LEU A 237 5.72 8.16 -16.93
CA LEU A 237 5.73 7.00 -16.05
C LEU A 237 4.79 7.19 -14.84
N THR A 238 4.84 8.34 -14.17
CA THR A 238 3.98 8.65 -13.03
C THR A 238 2.50 8.70 -13.45
N VAL A 239 2.15 9.39 -14.54
CA VAL A 239 0.76 9.46 -15.03
C VAL A 239 0.24 8.07 -15.41
N ALA A 240 1.04 7.28 -16.12
CA ALA A 240 0.69 5.91 -16.46
C ALA A 240 0.46 5.06 -15.20
N THR A 241 1.33 5.19 -14.20
CA THR A 241 1.23 4.48 -12.91
C THR A 241 -0.02 4.89 -12.14
N VAL A 242 -0.33 6.19 -12.06
CA VAL A 242 -1.55 6.71 -11.42
C VAL A 242 -2.77 6.06 -12.06
N ALA A 243 -2.82 6.00 -13.39
CA ALA A 243 -3.89 5.34 -14.12
C ALA A 243 -3.90 3.81 -13.88
N SER A 244 -2.75 3.13 -13.91
CA SER A 244 -2.67 1.68 -13.65
C SER A 244 -3.13 1.34 -12.23
N VAL A 245 -2.72 2.13 -11.22
CA VAL A 245 -3.08 1.94 -9.81
C VAL A 245 -4.57 2.21 -9.60
N LEU A 246 -5.11 3.29 -10.17
CA LEU A 246 -6.54 3.57 -10.15
C LEU A 246 -7.34 2.42 -10.77
N ALA A 247 -6.93 1.95 -11.95
CA ALA A 247 -7.55 0.81 -12.62
C ALA A 247 -7.47 -0.46 -11.76
N THR A 248 -6.31 -0.79 -11.21
CA THR A 248 -6.08 -1.98 -10.37
C THR A 248 -6.93 -1.97 -9.11
N GLN A 249 -7.08 -0.82 -8.45
CA GLN A 249 -7.88 -0.71 -7.23
C GLN A 249 -9.37 -0.88 -7.51
N LEU A 250 -9.82 -0.41 -8.67
CA LEU A 250 -11.18 -0.67 -9.12
C LEU A 250 -11.33 -2.11 -9.66
N LEU A 251 -10.27 -2.72 -10.21
CA LEU A 251 -10.22 -4.12 -10.65
C LEU A 251 -9.80 -5.05 -9.51
N VAL A 252 -10.70 -5.29 -8.55
CA VAL A 252 -10.66 -6.56 -7.82
C VAL A 252 -11.22 -7.63 -8.76
N PRO A 253 -10.45 -8.63 -9.22
CA PRO A 253 -10.64 -9.22 -10.56
C PRO A 253 -11.77 -10.26 -10.70
N THR A 254 -12.86 -10.14 -9.95
CA THR A 254 -13.95 -11.14 -9.89
C THR A 254 -15.33 -10.63 -10.33
N LEU A 255 -15.52 -9.33 -10.58
CA LEU A 255 -16.87 -8.78 -10.82
C LEU A 255 -17.32 -8.76 -12.29
N ILE A 256 -16.43 -8.97 -13.27
CA ILE A 256 -16.84 -9.14 -14.68
C ILE A 256 -17.55 -10.48 -14.89
N ALA A 257 -17.15 -11.53 -14.19
CA ALA A 257 -17.88 -12.80 -14.23
C ALA A 257 -19.20 -12.75 -13.41
N VAL A 258 -19.40 -11.70 -12.60
CA VAL A 258 -20.69 -11.35 -11.96
C VAL A 258 -21.54 -10.44 -12.85
N LEU A 259 -21.01 -9.87 -13.95
CA LEU A 259 -21.81 -9.08 -14.90
C LEU A 259 -22.91 -9.91 -15.57
N ILE A 260 -22.72 -11.23 -15.67
CA ILE A 260 -23.71 -12.16 -16.20
C ILE A 260 -24.39 -12.86 -15.02
N LYS A 261 -25.67 -12.56 -14.77
CA LYS A 261 -26.50 -13.31 -13.82
C LYS A 261 -26.56 -14.76 -14.35
N GLY A 262 -25.96 -15.73 -13.65
CA GLY A 262 -25.98 -17.16 -14.05
C GLY A 262 -24.66 -17.77 -14.54
N THR A 263 -23.51 -17.11 -14.38
CA THR A 263 -22.19 -17.66 -14.75
C THR A 263 -21.82 -18.89 -13.90
N PRO A 264 -21.37 -20.01 -14.50
CA PRO A 264 -20.99 -21.19 -13.73
C PRO A 264 -19.72 -20.96 -12.91
N MET A 265 -19.64 -21.59 -11.73
CA MET A 265 -18.58 -21.37 -10.72
C MET A 265 -17.16 -21.56 -11.26
N TRP A 266 -16.94 -22.52 -12.16
CA TRP A 266 -15.62 -22.80 -12.73
C TRP A 266 -15.11 -21.66 -13.63
N LEU A 267 -16.01 -21.00 -14.37
CA LEU A 267 -15.66 -19.89 -15.24
C LEU A 267 -15.29 -18.63 -14.43
N LEU A 268 -15.92 -18.45 -13.26
CA LEU A 268 -15.55 -17.41 -12.29
C LEU A 268 -14.08 -17.54 -11.86
N PHE A 269 -13.62 -18.76 -11.56
CA PHE A 269 -12.24 -18.99 -11.14
C PHE A 269 -11.22 -18.71 -12.26
N ILE A 270 -11.53 -19.05 -13.51
CA ILE A 270 -10.67 -18.78 -14.66
C ILE A 270 -10.56 -17.27 -14.90
N CYS A 271 -11.70 -16.56 -14.90
CA CYS A 271 -11.71 -15.11 -15.07
C CYS A 271 -10.96 -14.40 -13.93
N ALA A 272 -11.10 -14.88 -12.69
CA ALA A 272 -10.36 -14.37 -11.54
C ALA A 272 -8.84 -14.54 -11.70
N ALA A 273 -8.40 -15.70 -12.17
CA ALA A 273 -6.97 -15.98 -12.39
C ALA A 273 -6.37 -15.09 -13.50
N LEU A 274 -7.08 -14.94 -14.63
CA LEU A 274 -6.64 -14.05 -15.72
C LEU A 274 -6.60 -12.59 -15.29
N GLY A 275 -7.61 -12.15 -14.52
CA GLY A 275 -7.66 -10.79 -13.98
C GLY A 275 -6.55 -10.51 -12.96
N ALA A 276 -6.22 -11.48 -12.11
CA ALA A 276 -5.13 -11.36 -11.14
C ALA A 276 -3.75 -11.16 -11.80
N ASN A 277 -3.48 -11.84 -12.92
CA ASN A 277 -2.24 -11.64 -13.69
C ASN A 277 -2.10 -10.20 -14.22
N THR A 278 -3.21 -9.61 -14.66
CA THR A 278 -3.21 -8.25 -15.22
C THR A 278 -2.92 -7.21 -14.13
N VAL A 279 -3.48 -7.40 -12.93
CA VAL A 279 -3.19 -6.58 -11.75
C VAL A 279 -1.71 -6.66 -11.36
N ALA A 280 -1.14 -7.86 -11.36
CA ALA A 280 0.27 -8.06 -11.02
C ALA A 280 1.18 -7.29 -11.98
N CYS A 281 0.98 -7.39 -13.30
CA CYS A 281 1.77 -6.67 -14.30
C CYS A 281 1.61 -5.14 -14.17
N GLY A 282 0.38 -4.65 -14.04
CA GLY A 282 0.10 -3.21 -13.92
C GLY A 282 0.68 -2.57 -12.66
N TYR A 283 0.77 -3.33 -11.57
CA TYR A 283 1.40 -2.86 -10.34
C TYR A 283 2.92 -2.97 -10.39
N LEU A 284 3.48 -4.10 -10.83
CA LEU A 284 4.93 -4.38 -10.80
C LEU A 284 5.75 -3.56 -11.79
N MET A 285 5.25 -3.42 -13.03
CA MET A 285 6.04 -2.89 -14.14
C MET A 285 6.53 -1.45 -13.88
N PRO A 286 5.71 -0.53 -13.35
CA PRO A 286 6.19 0.81 -13.04
C PRO A 286 7.29 0.87 -11.97
N TRP A 287 7.26 -0.03 -10.98
CA TRP A 287 8.29 -0.10 -9.95
C TRP A 287 9.64 -0.55 -10.50
N ALA A 288 9.65 -1.45 -11.49
CA ALA A 288 10.89 -1.88 -12.16
C ALA A 288 11.43 -0.81 -13.12
N MET A 289 10.54 -0.03 -13.76
CA MET A 289 10.94 1.04 -14.68
C MET A 289 11.46 2.31 -14.00
N LEU A 290 11.07 2.54 -12.74
CA LEU A 290 11.45 3.75 -11.99
C LEU A 290 12.98 3.88 -11.79
N PRO A 291 13.72 2.85 -11.32
CA PRO A 291 15.18 2.92 -11.23
C PRO A 291 15.87 3.28 -12.55
N VAL A 292 15.44 2.72 -13.68
CA VAL A 292 15.98 3.05 -15.01
C VAL A 292 15.74 4.53 -15.36
N CYS A 293 14.57 5.05 -14.98
CA CYS A 293 14.25 6.47 -15.15
C CYS A 293 15.19 7.38 -14.35
N ILE A 294 15.50 7.00 -13.10
CA ILE A 294 16.43 7.70 -12.20
C ILE A 294 17.85 7.67 -12.79
N ASP A 295 18.29 6.53 -13.27
CA ASP A 295 19.60 6.34 -13.89
C ASP A 295 19.74 7.17 -15.19
N ALA A 296 18.69 7.19 -16.03
CA ALA A 296 18.64 8.05 -17.21
C ALA A 296 18.71 9.55 -16.86
N PHE A 297 18.07 9.96 -15.76
CA PHE A 297 18.14 11.33 -15.26
C PHE A 297 19.55 11.67 -14.77
N MET A 298 20.18 10.75 -14.03
CA MET A 298 21.54 10.90 -13.54
C MET A 298 22.53 11.12 -14.68
N LEU A 299 22.45 10.37 -15.77
CA LEU A 299 23.34 10.55 -16.93
C LEU A 299 23.20 11.95 -17.57
N LYS A 300 22.06 12.62 -17.39
CA LYS A 300 21.81 13.96 -17.93
C LYS A 300 22.25 15.08 -16.98
N THR A 301 22.15 14.86 -15.67
CA THR A 301 22.35 15.93 -14.66
C THR A 301 23.56 15.73 -13.76
N GLY A 302 24.20 14.56 -13.79
CA GLY A 302 25.33 14.19 -12.93
C GLY A 302 24.97 13.89 -11.48
N THR A 303 23.69 13.93 -11.12
CA THR A 303 23.20 13.82 -9.74
C THR A 303 22.11 12.77 -9.64
N LYS A 304 22.04 12.02 -8.54
CA LYS A 304 21.06 10.94 -8.35
C LYS A 304 20.10 11.20 -7.16
N PRO A 305 19.07 12.06 -7.30
CA PRO A 305 18.12 12.38 -6.23
C PRO A 305 17.06 11.28 -6.02
N VAL A 306 17.50 10.07 -5.65
CA VAL A 306 16.65 8.86 -5.53
C VAL A 306 15.40 9.11 -4.67
N GLU A 307 15.56 9.78 -3.53
CA GLU A 307 14.50 9.97 -2.54
C GLU A 307 13.33 10.76 -3.09
N ILE A 308 13.65 11.78 -3.88
CA ILE A 308 12.66 12.70 -4.43
C ILE A 308 11.85 12.01 -5.51
N PHE A 309 12.50 11.18 -6.35
CA PHE A 309 11.81 10.35 -7.34
C PHE A 309 10.79 9.41 -6.68
N TYR A 310 11.21 8.64 -5.67
CA TYR A 310 10.29 7.74 -4.96
C TYR A 310 9.18 8.53 -4.26
N THR A 311 9.48 9.67 -3.64
CA THR A 311 8.49 10.50 -2.96
C THR A 311 7.37 10.97 -3.90
N PHE A 312 7.71 11.56 -5.05
CA PHE A 312 6.68 12.00 -6.01
C PHE A 312 5.97 10.82 -6.69
N PHE A 313 6.65 9.70 -6.85
CA PHE A 313 6.04 8.49 -7.40
C PHE A 313 4.98 7.90 -6.46
N PHE A 314 5.29 7.80 -5.16
CA PHE A 314 4.33 7.41 -4.13
C PHE A 314 3.18 8.41 -3.99
N LEU A 315 3.47 9.71 -4.03
CA LEU A 315 2.44 10.75 -4.00
C LEU A 315 1.40 10.55 -5.11
N GLY A 316 1.85 10.29 -6.35
CA GLY A 316 0.96 9.97 -7.46
C GLY A 316 0.07 8.76 -7.17
N ALA A 317 0.66 7.66 -6.70
CA ALA A 317 -0.09 6.45 -6.35
C ALA A 317 -1.13 6.69 -5.23
N LYS A 318 -0.82 7.53 -4.23
CA LYS A 318 -1.75 7.88 -3.15
C LYS A 318 -2.90 8.75 -3.62
N VAL A 319 -2.64 9.69 -4.53
CA VAL A 319 -3.70 10.48 -5.16
C VAL A 319 -4.66 9.57 -5.92
N ALA A 320 -4.15 8.58 -6.68
CA ALA A 320 -4.99 7.57 -7.33
C ALA A 320 -5.86 6.81 -6.32
N GLN A 321 -5.28 6.35 -5.20
CA GLN A 321 -6.02 5.65 -4.15
C GLN A 321 -7.10 6.53 -3.48
N ALA A 322 -6.81 7.81 -3.25
CA ALA A 322 -7.75 8.76 -2.66
C ALA A 322 -8.94 9.02 -3.61
N ILE A 323 -8.67 9.24 -4.90
CA ILE A 323 -9.69 9.40 -5.94
C ILE A 323 -10.56 8.14 -6.00
N TYR A 324 -9.95 6.96 -6.05
CA TYR A 324 -10.66 5.68 -6.03
C TYR A 324 -11.61 5.56 -4.84
N THR A 325 -11.08 5.75 -3.63
CA THR A 325 -11.85 5.59 -2.39
C THR A 325 -13.02 6.58 -2.35
N GLY A 326 -12.82 7.82 -2.81
CA GLY A 326 -13.87 8.81 -2.94
C GLY A 326 -14.96 8.41 -3.94
N LEU A 327 -14.57 7.95 -5.14
CA LEU A 327 -15.50 7.49 -6.17
C LEU A 327 -16.36 6.32 -5.68
N VAL A 328 -15.77 5.35 -4.98
CA VAL A 328 -16.50 4.23 -4.36
C VAL A 328 -17.52 4.74 -3.35
N GLN A 329 -17.13 5.67 -2.48
CA GLN A 329 -18.03 6.18 -1.45
C GLN A 329 -19.23 6.95 -2.05
N VAL A 330 -19.00 7.75 -3.09
CA VAL A 330 -20.05 8.47 -3.82
C VAL A 330 -20.97 7.49 -4.55
N ALA A 331 -20.42 6.46 -5.22
CA ALA A 331 -21.21 5.46 -5.91
C ALA A 331 -22.09 4.64 -4.96
N LEU A 332 -21.60 4.31 -3.77
CA LEU A 332 -22.37 3.63 -2.72
C LEU A 332 -23.49 4.53 -2.18
N ALA A 333 -23.20 5.81 -1.92
CA ALA A 333 -24.21 6.76 -1.47
C ALA A 333 -25.31 6.97 -2.53
N ALA A 334 -24.94 7.06 -3.81
CA ALA A 334 -25.88 7.24 -4.92
C ALA A 334 -26.75 6.00 -5.20
N SER A 335 -26.32 4.81 -4.77
CA SER A 335 -27.05 3.56 -5.02
C SER A 335 -28.04 3.17 -3.91
N ASN A 336 -28.22 4.04 -2.90
CA ASN A 336 -29.02 3.79 -1.69
C ASN A 336 -28.53 2.57 -0.88
N PHE A 337 -27.21 2.39 -0.80
CA PHE A 337 -26.61 1.36 0.03
C PHE A 337 -26.89 1.62 1.53
N ASP A 338 -27.51 0.65 2.21
CA ASP A 338 -27.74 0.71 3.65
C ASP A 338 -27.23 -0.58 4.31
N SER A 339 -26.14 -0.46 5.08
CA SER A 339 -25.48 -1.58 5.75
C SER A 339 -26.35 -2.28 6.81
N ARG A 340 -27.54 -1.78 7.14
CA ARG A 340 -28.45 -2.38 8.12
C ARG A 340 -29.31 -3.51 7.54
N TYR A 341 -29.53 -3.51 6.22
CA TYR A 341 -30.36 -4.52 5.57
C TYR A 341 -29.48 -5.58 4.89
N CYS A 342 -29.87 -6.85 5.02
CA CYS A 342 -29.15 -7.96 4.41
C CYS A 342 -29.44 -8.06 2.90
N ASP A 343 -30.66 -7.72 2.49
CA ASP A 343 -31.04 -7.61 1.09
C ASP A 343 -30.80 -6.18 0.59
N GLN A 344 -29.93 -6.07 -0.41
CA GLN A 344 -29.57 -4.81 -1.03
C GLN A 344 -30.31 -4.65 -2.37
N PRO A 345 -30.71 -3.43 -2.75
CA PRO A 345 -31.39 -3.20 -4.01
C PRO A 345 -30.48 -3.51 -5.22
N GLU A 346 -31.07 -3.93 -6.34
CA GLU A 346 -30.30 -4.28 -7.56
C GLU A 346 -29.45 -3.10 -8.09
N SER A 347 -29.82 -1.85 -7.75
CA SER A 347 -29.03 -0.63 -8.01
C SER A 347 -27.62 -0.69 -7.43
N VAL A 348 -27.46 -1.19 -6.19
CA VAL A 348 -26.16 -1.35 -5.53
C VAL A 348 -25.30 -2.35 -6.28
N SER A 349 -25.90 -3.49 -6.66
CA SER A 349 -25.19 -4.52 -7.42
C SER A 349 -24.73 -4.01 -8.79
N THR A 350 -25.54 -3.19 -9.46
CA THR A 350 -25.21 -2.60 -10.76
C THR A 350 -24.14 -1.51 -10.62
N ALA A 351 -24.24 -0.65 -9.62
CA ALA A 351 -23.24 0.38 -9.33
C ALA A 351 -21.87 -0.23 -9.03
N LEU A 352 -21.82 -1.27 -8.19
CA LEU A 352 -20.58 -2.00 -7.88
C LEU A 352 -19.99 -2.68 -9.12
N ARG A 353 -20.83 -3.24 -9.99
CA ARG A 353 -20.37 -3.86 -11.26
C ARG A 353 -19.76 -2.85 -12.23
N ILE A 354 -20.40 -1.69 -12.42
CA ILE A 354 -19.88 -0.64 -13.31
C ILE A 354 -18.57 -0.09 -12.77
N LEU A 355 -18.52 0.18 -11.46
CA LEU A 355 -17.35 0.72 -10.78
C LEU A 355 -16.18 -0.26 -10.79
N ALA A 356 -16.43 -1.56 -10.61
CA ALA A 356 -15.38 -2.57 -10.52
C ALA A 356 -14.95 -3.20 -11.86
N GLY A 357 -15.77 -3.07 -12.91
CA GLY A 357 -15.53 -3.74 -14.19
C GLY A 357 -15.34 -2.78 -15.38
N GLY A 358 -16.30 -1.89 -15.61
CA GLY A 358 -16.34 -1.05 -16.82
C GLY A 358 -15.33 0.10 -16.81
N ILE A 359 -15.44 0.98 -15.81
CA ILE A 359 -14.54 2.14 -15.63
C ILE A 359 -13.05 1.74 -15.59
N PRO A 360 -12.65 0.66 -14.89
CA PRO A 360 -11.24 0.32 -14.72
C PRO A 360 -10.60 -0.20 -15.99
N GLY A 361 -11.36 -0.96 -16.80
CA GLY A 361 -10.89 -1.44 -18.10
C GLY A 361 -10.54 -0.29 -19.04
N VAL A 362 -11.36 0.77 -19.06
CA VAL A 362 -11.08 1.98 -19.86
C VAL A 362 -9.85 2.72 -19.34
N ILE A 363 -9.73 2.91 -18.02
CA ILE A 363 -8.56 3.58 -17.42
C ILE A 363 -7.28 2.78 -17.68
N MET A 364 -7.36 1.44 -17.66
CA MET A 364 -6.23 0.57 -17.96
C MET A 364 -5.79 0.67 -19.42
N LEU A 365 -6.74 0.71 -20.36
CA LEU A 365 -6.44 0.96 -21.78
C LEU A 365 -5.73 2.31 -21.98
N ILE A 366 -6.22 3.37 -21.32
CA ILE A 366 -5.57 4.69 -21.34
C ILE A 366 -4.15 4.61 -20.77
N SER A 367 -3.95 3.91 -19.66
CA SER A 367 -2.64 3.70 -19.04
C SER A 367 -1.66 2.99 -19.99
N THR A 368 -2.11 1.93 -20.68
CA THR A 368 -1.30 1.22 -21.68
C THR A 368 -0.94 2.12 -22.86
N VAL A 369 -1.87 2.93 -23.37
CA VAL A 369 -1.61 3.89 -24.44
C VAL A 369 -0.58 4.94 -23.99
N CYS A 370 -0.67 5.44 -22.76
CA CYS A 370 0.33 6.35 -22.20
C CYS A 370 1.73 5.72 -22.15
N LEU A 371 1.85 4.44 -21.74
CA LEU A 371 3.13 3.73 -21.72
C LEU A 371 3.70 3.47 -23.12
N PHE A 372 2.86 3.39 -24.16
CA PHE A 372 3.35 3.28 -25.54
C PHE A 372 4.20 4.49 -25.97
N PHE A 373 3.92 5.67 -25.41
CA PHE A 373 4.71 6.89 -25.65
C PHE A 373 5.91 7.05 -24.70
N TYR A 374 6.17 6.07 -23.83
CA TYR A 374 7.29 6.12 -22.90
C TYR A 374 8.62 6.00 -23.67
N PRO A 375 9.53 6.98 -23.55
CA PRO A 375 10.71 7.08 -24.42
C PRO A 375 11.86 6.12 -24.09
N ILE A 376 11.81 5.44 -22.93
CA ILE A 376 12.89 4.54 -22.49
C ILE A 376 12.45 3.09 -22.70
N GLY A 377 12.68 2.57 -23.91
CA GLY A 377 12.52 1.15 -24.22
C GLY A 377 13.77 0.33 -23.90
N GLU A 378 13.71 -0.98 -24.15
CA GLU A 378 14.75 -1.95 -23.82
C GLU A 378 16.15 -1.57 -24.36
N LYS A 379 16.25 -1.20 -25.63
CA LYS A 379 17.51 -0.77 -26.26
C LYS A 379 18.15 0.42 -25.52
N ARG A 380 17.32 1.37 -25.07
CA ARG A 380 17.80 2.55 -24.33
C ARG A 380 18.22 2.17 -22.92
N THR A 381 17.52 1.25 -22.27
CA THR A 381 17.90 0.70 -20.96
C THR A 381 19.28 0.03 -21.03
N GLN A 382 19.53 -0.80 -22.04
CA GLN A 382 20.83 -1.45 -22.24
C GLN A 382 21.96 -0.43 -22.48
N GLU A 383 21.67 0.64 -23.22
CA GLU A 383 22.63 1.73 -23.43
C GLU A 383 22.95 2.48 -22.13
N ILE A 384 21.93 2.81 -21.32
CA ILE A 384 22.10 3.46 -20.02
C ILE A 384 22.97 2.61 -19.09
N GLU A 385 22.71 1.30 -19.06
CA GLU A 385 23.48 0.35 -18.23
C GLU A 385 24.96 0.33 -18.64
N LYS A 386 25.25 0.27 -19.95
CA LYS A 386 26.63 0.33 -20.46
C LYS A 386 27.33 1.64 -20.10
N GLN A 387 26.66 2.78 -20.26
CA GLN A 387 27.23 4.09 -19.93
C GLN A 387 27.54 4.20 -18.42
N LEU A 388 26.64 3.71 -17.56
CA LEU A 388 26.88 3.69 -16.12
C LEU A 388 28.03 2.77 -15.71
N GLN A 389 28.16 1.62 -16.38
CA GLN A 389 29.27 0.72 -16.14
C GLN A 389 30.61 1.38 -16.51
N GLN A 390 30.69 2.02 -17.67
CA GLN A 390 31.88 2.77 -18.10
C GLN A 390 32.24 3.90 -17.13
N LEU A 391 31.24 4.64 -16.63
CA LEU A 391 31.48 5.68 -15.64
C LEU A 391 32.10 5.11 -14.35
N ARG A 392 31.57 3.97 -13.86
CA ARG A 392 32.11 3.30 -12.66
C ARG A 392 33.53 2.81 -12.86
N GLU A 393 33.82 2.18 -14.00
CA GLU A 393 35.17 1.73 -14.36
C GLU A 393 36.16 2.92 -14.45
N SER A 394 35.73 4.03 -15.05
CA SER A 394 36.56 5.24 -15.13
C SER A 394 36.88 5.83 -13.74
N SER A 395 35.91 5.83 -12.82
CA SER A 395 36.09 6.32 -11.46
C SER A 395 36.98 5.38 -10.63
N ALA A 396 36.86 4.06 -10.81
CA ALA A 396 37.72 3.08 -10.16
C ALA A 396 39.19 3.27 -10.58
N ASN A 397 39.45 3.39 -11.88
CA ASN A 397 40.80 3.62 -12.40
C ASN A 397 41.40 4.96 -11.94
N THR A 398 40.57 6.00 -11.79
CA THR A 398 41.01 7.29 -11.25
C THR A 398 41.47 7.15 -9.80
N ASN A 399 40.69 6.44 -8.97
CA ASN A 399 41.03 6.22 -7.57
C ASN A 399 42.31 5.41 -7.36
N ASP A 400 42.54 4.36 -8.17
CA ASP A 400 43.81 3.59 -8.14
C ASP A 400 45.00 4.48 -8.53
N SER A 401 44.87 5.30 -9.57
CA SER A 401 45.96 6.20 -10.00
C SER A 401 46.31 7.31 -8.99
N SER A 402 45.35 7.73 -8.15
CA SER A 402 45.57 8.67 -7.05
C SER A 402 46.07 8.00 -5.76
N GLY A 403 45.84 6.68 -5.59
CA GLY A 403 46.33 5.90 -4.46
C GLY A 403 47.84 5.65 -4.51
N ASP A 404 48.41 5.52 -5.71
CA ASP A 404 49.84 5.24 -5.93
C ASP A 404 50.77 6.45 -5.71
N THR A 405 50.26 7.59 -5.23
CA THR A 405 51.09 8.80 -4.94
C THR A 405 51.22 9.13 -3.45
N LEU A 406 50.72 8.29 -2.54
CA LEU A 406 50.80 8.52 -1.08
C LEU A 406 51.67 7.52 -0.28
N ASP A 407 52.30 6.54 -0.92
CA ASP A 407 53.22 5.60 -0.25
C ASP A 407 54.71 5.87 -0.58
N LEU A 408 55.15 7.13 -0.46
CA LEU A 408 56.58 7.48 -0.39
C LEU A 408 56.79 8.69 0.54
N ASP A 409 56.48 8.52 1.83
CA ASP A 409 57.30 9.01 2.95
C ASP A 409 56.52 8.85 4.25
N THR A 410 56.88 7.85 5.04
CA THR A 410 57.41 8.05 6.39
C THR A 410 57.63 6.69 7.06
N SER A 411 58.85 6.20 6.91
CA SER A 411 59.52 5.54 8.03
C SER A 411 59.56 6.51 9.21
N THR A 412 58.86 6.23 10.32
CA THR A 412 59.33 6.37 11.71
C THR A 412 58.21 6.21 12.74
N GLU A 413 58.39 5.19 13.60
CA GLU A 413 58.16 5.16 15.06
C GLU A 413 56.79 5.47 15.72
N PHE A 414 56.42 4.49 16.58
CA PHE A 414 55.49 4.43 17.72
C PHE A 414 54.00 4.14 17.51
#